data_AF-A0A7W4W2S1-F1
#
_entry.id   AF-A0A7W4W2S1-F1
#
_cell.length_a   1.000
_cell.length_b   1.000
_cell.length_c   1.000
_cell.angle_alpha   90.00
_cell.angle_beta   90.00
_cell.angle_gamma   90.00
#
_symmetry.space_group_name_H-M   'P 1'
#
loop_
_entity.id
_entity.type
_entity.pdbx_description
1 polymer ?
#
loop_
_entity_poly.entity_id
_entity_poly.type
_entity_poly.pdbx_seq_one_letter_code
_entity_poly.pdbx_strand_id
1 'polypeptide(L)'
;MDNVVSIQSRALAECSEKLDRIRAISEAILDAAEEGDWELALARQRFRSTELTAFYAQGDDLPQEVAEMIAAGIREILAVDAKVTDLACKGKTSLQEEAALKQRNSLAAQAYLNQSS
;
A
#
# COMPACT_ATOMS: atom_id res chain seq x y z
N MET A 1 1.78 -0.21 43.34
CA MET A 1 1.16 0.52 42.21
C MET A 1 2.17 0.82 41.09
N ASP A 2 3.47 0.89 41.37
CA ASP A 2 4.50 1.18 40.35
C ASP A 2 4.68 0.12 39.25
N ASN A 3 4.36 -1.15 39.53
CA ASN A 3 4.58 -2.25 38.59
C ASN A 3 3.59 -2.23 37.40
N VAL A 4 2.37 -1.71 37.58
CA VAL A 4 1.33 -1.67 36.53
C VAL A 4 1.62 -0.55 35.53
N VAL A 5 2.12 0.60 36.01
CA VAL A 5 2.49 1.75 35.16
C VAL A 5 3.70 1.41 34.27
N SER A 6 4.67 0.67 34.80
CA SER A 6 5.85 0.20 34.06
C SER A 6 5.49 -0.76 32.92
N ILE A 7 4.53 -1.67 33.14
CA ILE A 7 4.06 -2.63 32.13
C ILE A 7 3.27 -1.94 31.02
N GLN A 8 2.40 -0.97 31.36
CA GLN A 8 1.62 -0.21 30.37
C GLN A 8 2.51 0.67 29.49
N SER A 9 3.51 1.34 30.07
CA SER A 9 4.48 2.15 29.32
C SER A 9 5.28 1.32 28.30
N ARG A 10 5.64 0.09 28.65
CA ARG A 10 6.36 -0.82 27.75
C ARG A 10 5.47 -1.32 26.61
N ALA A 11 4.24 -1.74 26.89
CA ALA A 11 3.30 -2.19 25.86
C ALA A 11 2.97 -1.08 24.85
N LEU A 12 2.82 0.16 25.33
CA LEU A 12 2.63 1.33 24.47
C LEU A 12 3.84 1.55 23.54
N ALA A 13 5.06 1.50 24.08
CA ALA A 13 6.28 1.68 23.30
C ALA A 13 6.44 0.58 22.23
N GLU A 14 6.22 -0.68 22.59
CA GLU A 14 6.27 -1.81 21.66
C GLU A 14 5.20 -1.71 20.56
N CYS A 15 3.99 -1.25 20.90
CA CYS A 15 2.93 -1.01 19.91
C CYS A 15 3.28 0.14 18.97
N SER A 16 3.83 1.24 19.50
CA SER A 16 4.26 2.39 18.70
C SER A 16 5.35 1.98 17.70
N GLU A 17 6.38 1.26 18.15
CA GLU A 17 7.47 0.83 17.28
C GLU A 17 6.99 -0.06 16.12
N LYS A 18 6.09 -1.01 16.41
CA LYS A 18 5.50 -1.87 15.38
C LYS A 18 4.65 -1.06 14.40
N LEU A 19 3.86 -0.11 14.88
CA LEU A 19 3.02 0.74 14.04
C LEU A 19 3.86 1.64 13.12
N ASP A 20 4.94 2.21 13.65
CA ASP A 20 5.88 3.03 12.89
C ASP A 20 6.62 2.21 11.82
N ARG A 21 6.96 0.96 12.11
CA ARG A 21 7.50 0.03 11.10
C ARG A 21 6.49 -0.21 9.97
N ILE A 22 5.23 -0.45 10.29
CA ILE A 22 4.18 -0.69 9.28
C ILE A 22 3.93 0.58 8.44
N ARG A 23 3.97 1.76 9.06
CA ARG A 23 3.91 3.05 8.36
C ARG A 23 5.07 3.20 7.38
N ALA A 24 6.30 2.95 7.81
CA ALA A 24 7.48 3.03 6.94
C ALA A 24 7.38 2.07 5.74
N ILE A 25 6.85 0.85 5.93
CA ILE A 25 6.59 -0.07 4.81
C ILE A 25 5.53 0.51 3.87
N SER A 26 4.50 1.17 4.40
CA SER A 26 3.44 1.82 3.59
C SER A 26 3.99 2.95 2.73
N GLU A 27 4.86 3.80 3.29
CA GLU A 27 5.57 4.83 2.55
C GLU A 27 6.45 4.23 1.46
N ALA A 28 7.21 3.18 1.78
CA ALA A 28 8.03 2.48 0.79
C ALA A 28 7.19 1.84 -0.34
N ILE A 29 5.95 1.42 -0.09
CA ILE A 29 5.06 0.95 -1.16
C ILE A 29 4.68 2.12 -2.08
N LEU A 30 4.38 3.28 -1.50
CA LEU A 30 4.06 4.49 -2.27
C LEU A 30 5.24 4.92 -3.13
N ASP A 31 6.44 4.99 -2.57
CA ASP A 31 7.65 5.37 -3.31
C ASP A 31 7.86 4.46 -4.54
N ALA A 32 7.75 3.14 -4.36
CA ALA A 32 7.87 2.19 -5.47
C ALA A 32 6.76 2.36 -6.51
N ALA A 33 5.52 2.66 -6.08
CA ALA A 33 4.41 2.92 -6.98
C ALA A 33 4.58 4.22 -7.77
N GLU A 34 5.11 5.28 -7.14
CA GLU A 34 5.42 6.56 -7.80
C GLU A 34 6.54 6.40 -8.83
N GLU A 35 7.53 5.55 -8.57
CA GLU A 35 8.57 5.17 -9.52
C GLU A 35 8.07 4.21 -10.63
N GLY A 36 6.86 3.68 -10.51
CA GLY A 36 6.27 2.71 -11.45
C GLY A 36 6.79 1.28 -11.28
N ASP A 37 7.57 0.99 -10.24
CA ASP A 37 8.03 -0.35 -9.88
C ASP A 37 6.93 -1.12 -9.13
N TRP A 38 5.93 -1.55 -9.89
CA TRP A 38 4.77 -2.28 -9.37
C TRP A 38 5.11 -3.66 -8.82
N GLU A 39 6.21 -4.27 -9.26
CA GLU A 39 6.67 -5.56 -8.74
C GLU A 39 7.20 -5.38 -7.30
N LEU A 40 8.06 -4.38 -7.09
CA LEU A 40 8.56 -4.03 -5.77
C LEU A 40 7.44 -3.55 -4.84
N ALA A 41 6.53 -2.71 -5.34
CA ALA A 41 5.37 -2.24 -4.57
C ALA A 41 4.51 -3.42 -4.09
N LEU A 42 4.26 -4.41 -4.96
CA LEU A 42 3.48 -5.60 -4.61
C LEU A 42 4.23 -6.51 -3.62
N ALA A 43 5.53 -6.69 -3.77
CA ALA A 43 6.34 -7.45 -2.82
C ALA A 43 6.31 -6.82 -1.42
N ARG A 44 6.46 -5.49 -1.34
CA ARG A 44 6.36 -4.72 -0.09
C ARG A 44 4.95 -4.78 0.51
N GLN A 45 3.90 -4.71 -0.31
CA GLN A 45 2.51 -4.85 0.14
C GLN A 45 2.25 -6.22 0.78
N ARG A 46 2.74 -7.31 0.18
CA ARG A 46 2.62 -8.65 0.75
C ARG A 46 3.33 -8.76 2.09
N PHE A 47 4.54 -8.21 2.18
CA PHE A 47 5.28 -8.16 3.44
C PHE A 47 4.51 -7.37 4.51
N ARG A 48 4.01 -6.16 4.18
CA ARG A 48 3.18 -5.35 5.08
C ARG A 48 1.95 -6.09 5.56
N SER A 49 1.28 -6.85 4.69
CA SER A 49 0.09 -7.63 5.05
C SER A 49 0.39 -8.66 6.14
N THR A 50 1.56 -9.30 6.09
CA THR A 50 2.03 -10.23 7.13
C THR A 50 2.24 -9.50 8.45
N GLU A 51 2.93 -8.35 8.42
CA GLU A 51 3.17 -7.53 9.62
C GLU A 51 1.86 -7.03 10.26
N LEU A 52 0.91 -6.54 9.47
CA LEU A 52 -0.42 -6.12 9.93
C LEU A 52 -1.18 -7.28 10.57
N THR A 53 -1.13 -8.47 9.97
CA THR A 53 -1.78 -9.67 10.52
C THR A 53 -1.19 -10.02 11.89
N ALA A 54 0.14 -10.03 12.01
CA ALA A 54 0.83 -10.26 13.27
C ALA A 54 0.57 -9.16 14.31
N PHE A 55 0.38 -7.92 13.85
CA PHE A 55 0.06 -6.78 14.70
C PHE A 55 -1.33 -6.93 15.33
N TYR A 56 -2.37 -7.22 14.54
CA TYR A 56 -3.73 -7.36 15.03
C TYR A 56 -4.02 -8.66 15.79
N ALA A 57 -3.16 -9.67 15.65
CA ALA A 57 -3.30 -10.92 16.41
C ALA A 57 -3.09 -10.76 17.93
N GLN A 58 -2.66 -9.57 18.41
CA GLN A 58 -2.29 -9.32 19.81
C GLN A 58 -3.49 -9.12 20.76
N GLY A 59 -4.74 -9.11 20.26
CA GLY A 59 -5.97 -9.20 21.07
C GLY A 59 -6.65 -7.87 21.43
N ASP A 60 -7.90 -7.95 21.89
CA ASP A 60 -8.86 -6.83 22.00
C ASP A 60 -8.83 -6.06 23.33
N ASP A 61 -8.08 -6.52 24.34
CA ASP A 61 -8.00 -5.87 25.67
C ASP A 61 -6.86 -4.83 25.74
N LEU A 62 -6.92 -3.84 24.86
CA LEU A 62 -5.95 -2.74 24.83
C LEU A 62 -6.44 -1.55 25.68
N PRO A 63 -5.56 -0.89 26.44
CA PRO A 63 -5.89 0.38 27.07
C PRO A 63 -6.35 1.39 26.02
N GLN A 64 -7.32 2.25 26.37
CA GLN A 64 -7.92 3.22 25.44
C GLN A 64 -6.87 4.08 24.71
N GLU A 65 -5.85 4.57 25.42
CA GLU A 65 -4.77 5.37 24.83
C GLU A 65 -4.00 4.60 23.73
N VAL A 66 -3.73 3.31 23.95
CA VAL A 66 -3.08 2.45 22.96
C VAL A 66 -4.00 2.24 21.76
N ALA A 67 -5.30 2.01 21.99
CA ALA A 67 -6.28 1.84 20.94
C ALA A 67 -6.44 3.11 20.07
N GLU A 68 -6.46 4.29 20.68
CA GLU A 68 -6.54 5.58 19.96
C GLU A 68 -5.29 5.84 19.11
N MET A 69 -4.10 5.54 19.65
CA MET A 69 -2.84 5.61 18.91
C MET A 69 -2.85 4.67 17.69
N ILE A 70 -3.27 3.41 17.89
CA ILE A 70 -3.39 2.44 16.81
C ILE A 70 -4.37 2.95 15.74
N ALA A 71 -5.54 3.42 16.16
CA ALA A 71 -6.53 3.95 15.23
C ALA A 71 -5.99 5.14 14.42
N ALA A 72 -5.16 6.00 15.02
CA ALA A 72 -4.49 7.09 14.32
C ALA A 72 -3.52 6.57 13.25
N GLY A 73 -2.66 5.61 13.58
CA GLY A 73 -1.73 5.04 12.59
C GLY A 73 -2.41 4.26 11.48
N ILE A 74 -3.53 3.58 11.77
CA ILE A 74 -4.34 2.94 10.74
C ILE A 74 -4.87 3.97 9.74
N ARG A 75 -5.37 5.11 10.21
CA ARG A 75 -5.87 6.17 9.31
C ARG A 75 -4.77 6.69 8.39
N GLU A 76 -3.54 6.83 8.89
CA GLU A 76 -2.41 7.25 8.07
C GLU A 76 -2.02 6.19 7.03
N ILE A 77 -1.97 4.91 7.42
CA ILE A 77 -1.71 3.79 6.49
C ILE A 77 -2.77 3.77 5.39
N LEU A 78 -4.05 3.90 5.75
CA LEU A 78 -5.15 3.93 4.78
C LEU A 78 -5.09 5.14 3.84
N ALA A 79 -4.62 6.29 4.33
CA ALA A 79 -4.42 7.47 3.48
C ALA A 79 -3.32 7.23 2.44
N VAL A 80 -2.25 6.53 2.80
CA VAL A 80 -1.20 6.11 1.85
C VAL A 80 -1.75 5.10 0.85
N ASP A 81 -2.52 4.11 1.31
CA ASP A 81 -3.13 3.10 0.44
C ASP A 81 -4.09 3.70 -0.60
N ALA A 82 -4.83 4.75 -0.22
CA ALA A 82 -5.69 5.48 -1.14
C ALA A 82 -4.87 6.13 -2.27
N LYS A 83 -3.69 6.70 -1.97
CA LYS A 83 -2.79 7.27 -2.98
C LYS A 83 -2.23 6.20 -3.92
N VAL A 84 -1.76 5.08 -3.37
CA VAL A 84 -1.25 3.95 -4.17
C VAL A 84 -2.34 3.41 -5.10
N THR A 85 -3.57 3.30 -4.60
CA THR A 85 -4.72 2.84 -5.40
C THR A 85 -5.03 3.80 -6.53
N ASP A 86 -5.01 5.12 -6.28
CA ASP A 86 -5.22 6.14 -7.31
C ASP A 86 -4.14 6.07 -8.41
N LEU A 87 -2.86 5.90 -8.03
CA LEU A 87 -1.76 5.70 -8.97
C LEU A 87 -1.97 4.45 -9.83
N ALA A 88 -2.37 3.33 -9.22
CA ALA A 88 -2.63 2.09 -9.93
C ALA A 88 -3.80 2.23 -10.92
N CYS A 89 -4.88 2.93 -10.52
CA CYS A 89 -6.02 3.22 -11.38
C CYS A 89 -5.60 4.06 -12.59
N LYS A 90 -4.81 5.13 -12.38
CA LYS A 90 -4.29 5.97 -13.46
C LYS A 90 -3.40 5.17 -14.42
N GLY A 91 -2.49 4.36 -13.89
CA GLY A 91 -1.62 3.49 -14.69
C GLY A 91 -2.42 2.50 -15.55
N LYS A 92 -3.45 1.88 -14.97
CA LYS A 92 -4.36 0.97 -15.71
C LYS A 92 -5.05 1.69 -16.88
N THR A 93 -5.59 2.88 -16.66
CA THR A 93 -6.24 3.66 -17.72
C THR A 93 -5.26 3.99 -18.85
N SER A 94 -4.05 4.44 -18.52
CA SER A 94 -3.01 4.74 -19.52
C SER A 94 -2.64 3.51 -20.36
N LEU A 95 -2.48 2.34 -19.74
CA LEU A 95 -2.16 1.10 -20.45
C LEU A 95 -3.30 0.66 -21.39
N GLN A 96 -4.55 0.86 -20.98
CA GLN A 96 -5.72 0.55 -21.80
C GLN A 96 -5.79 1.47 -23.04
N GLU A 97 -5.50 2.76 -22.87
CA GLU A 97 -5.43 3.72 -23.97
C GLU A 97 -4.31 3.35 -24.95
N GLU A 98 -3.12 3.00 -24.44
CA GLU A 98 -1.99 2.58 -25.28
C GLU A 98 -2.30 1.30 -26.07
N ALA A 99 -2.95 0.31 -25.43
CA ALA A 99 -3.37 -0.93 -26.09
C ALA A 99 -4.38 -0.65 -27.23
N ALA A 100 -5.36 0.23 -26.98
CA ALA A 100 -6.33 0.64 -28.00
C ALA A 100 -5.67 1.36 -29.18
N LEU A 101 -4.69 2.23 -28.92
CA LEU A 101 -3.92 2.91 -29.95
C LEU A 101 -3.10 1.92 -30.79
N LYS A 102 -2.41 0.96 -30.15
CA LYS A 102 -1.65 -0.10 -30.84
C LYS A 102 -2.55 -0.93 -31.75
N GLN A 103 -3.75 -1.29 -31.28
CA GLN A 103 -4.71 -2.03 -32.08
C GLN A 103 -5.16 -1.24 -33.32
N ARG A 104 -5.52 0.05 -33.15
CA ARG A 104 -5.92 0.92 -34.27
C ARG A 104 -4.80 1.08 -35.29
N ASN A 105 -3.55 1.27 -34.83
CA ASN A 105 -2.40 1.38 -35.71
C ASN A 105 -2.13 0.09 -36.48
N SER A 106 -2.28 -1.07 -35.83
CA SER A 106 -2.16 -2.37 -36.49
C SER A 106 -3.20 -2.56 -37.61
N LEU A 107 -4.46 -2.21 -37.34
CA LEU A 107 -5.53 -2.28 -38.35
C LEU A 107 -5.28 -1.33 -39.53
N ALA A 108 -4.84 -0.10 -39.25
CA ALA A 108 -4.49 0.87 -40.29
C ALA A 108 -3.32 0.37 -41.17
N ALA A 109 -2.27 -0.17 -40.55
CA ALA A 109 -1.13 -0.74 -41.27
C ALA A 109 -1.54 -1.91 -42.17
N GLN A 110 -2.41 -2.81 -41.69
CA GLN A 110 -2.96 -3.90 -42.51
C GLN A 110 -3.76 -3.38 -43.71
N ALA A 111 -4.60 -2.35 -43.50
CA ALA A 111 -5.35 -1.74 -44.59
C ALA A 111 -4.44 -1.13 -45.66
N TYR A 112 -3.35 -0.46 -45.26
CA TYR A 112 -2.36 0.09 -46.19
C TYR A 112 -1.64 -1.01 -47.00
N LEU A 113 -1.23 -2.09 -46.35
CA LEU A 113 -0.57 -3.22 -47.02
C LEU A 113 -1.49 -3.90 -48.04
N ASN A 114 -2.77 -4.06 -47.68
CA ASN A 114 -3.78 -4.66 -48.55
C ASN A 114 -4.17 -3.76 -49.74
N GLN A 115 -4.00 -2.43 -49.64
CA GLN A 115 -4.23 -1.50 -50.75
C GLN A 115 -3.02 -1.34 -51.67
N SER A 116 -1.84 -1.77 -51.24
CA SER A 116 -0.59 -1.69 -52.02
C SER A 116 -0.22 -3.01 -52.72
N SER A 117 -1.07 -4.04 -52.62
CA SER A 117 -1.01 -5.30 -53.39
C SER A 117 -2.05 -5.31 -54.49
#